data_AF-A0A2P7NR81-F1
#
_entry.id   AF-A0A2P7NR81-F1
#
_cell.length_a   1.000
_cell.length_b   1.000
_cell.length_c   1.000
_cell.angle_alpha   90.00
_cell.angle_beta   90.00
_cell.angle_gamma   90.00
#
_symmetry.space_group_name_H-M   'P 1'
#
loop_
_entity.id
_entity.type
_entity.pdbx_description
1 polymer ?
#
loop_
_entity_poly.entity_id
_entity_poly.type
_entity_poly.pdbx_seq_one_letter_code
_entity_poly.pdbx_strand_id
1 'polypeptide(L)'
;MLKTTPTILFSVFLLILSGCTTVLKNTSDLAKIAVANDQVMSGQVAAVIKSASLSDTERLIVDHAINQYVGFVNKWKSSITYLDAREPLFAEFIADYGRVVVQYLAIKEKVVAVHWGEYTEENRLLLSGYHDRAGRINDSVDDLIAAGKRHQALLDAIWLGQIL
;
A
#
# COMPACT_ATOMS: atom_id res chain seq x y z
N MET A 1 22.51 58.41 -24.11
CA MET A 1 23.61 57.76 -24.84
C MET A 1 24.48 57.01 -23.85
N LEU A 2 24.97 55.82 -24.25
CA LEU A 2 25.75 54.81 -23.50
C LEU A 2 24.98 54.07 -22.39
N LYS A 3 24.99 52.74 -22.28
CA LYS A 3 25.66 51.66 -23.02
C LYS A 3 24.84 50.38 -22.82
N THR A 4 24.48 49.72 -23.91
CA THR A 4 24.10 48.30 -23.93
C THR A 4 25.36 47.45 -23.87
N THR A 5 25.35 46.36 -23.08
CA THR A 5 25.87 45.04 -23.51
C THR A 5 25.39 43.93 -22.57
N PRO A 6 25.21 42.70 -23.08
CA PRO A 6 24.48 41.60 -22.46
C PRO A 6 25.41 40.57 -21.81
N THR A 7 24.89 39.79 -20.86
CA THR A 7 25.53 38.53 -20.45
C THR A 7 24.52 37.40 -20.50
N ILE A 8 24.87 36.43 -21.33
CA ILE A 8 24.19 35.19 -21.65
C ILE A 8 24.45 34.15 -20.54
N LEU A 9 23.48 33.24 -20.41
CA LEU A 9 23.60 31.85 -19.92
C LEU A 9 23.41 31.53 -18.43
N PHE A 10 22.71 30.41 -18.25
CA PHE A 10 22.57 29.55 -17.08
C PHE A 10 21.60 29.99 -15.98
N SER A 11 20.36 29.54 -16.08
CA SER A 11 19.92 28.38 -15.28
C SER A 11 18.49 27.97 -15.64
N VAL A 12 18.41 27.00 -16.54
CA VAL A 12 17.33 26.01 -16.56
C VAL A 12 17.37 25.30 -15.22
N PHE A 13 16.45 25.60 -14.30
CA PHE A 13 15.88 24.66 -13.31
C PHE A 13 15.01 25.45 -12.33
N LEU A 14 13.72 25.54 -12.60
CA LEU A 14 12.67 25.69 -11.57
C LEU A 14 11.32 25.27 -12.16
N LEU A 15 11.34 24.10 -12.80
CA LEU A 15 10.20 23.18 -12.80
C LEU A 15 10.13 22.58 -11.39
N ILE A 16 9.63 23.35 -10.42
CA ILE A 16 9.21 22.77 -9.14
C ILE A 16 7.70 22.78 -9.16
N LEU A 17 7.19 21.67 -9.73
CA LEU A 17 6.22 20.84 -9.04
C LEU A 17 5.17 21.63 -8.25
N SER A 18 4.19 22.17 -8.98
CA SER A 18 2.82 22.25 -8.48
C SER A 18 2.25 20.83 -8.36
N GLY A 19 2.88 20.00 -7.53
CA GLY A 19 2.24 18.84 -6.95
C GLY A 19 1.33 19.38 -5.86
N CYS A 20 0.03 19.43 -6.14
CA CYS A 20 -0.96 19.50 -5.07
C CYS A 20 -0.72 18.29 -4.17
N THR A 21 0.01 18.49 -3.07
CA THR A 21 -0.01 17.56 -1.95
C THR A 21 -1.40 17.68 -1.36
N THR A 22 -2.32 16.84 -1.82
CA THR A 22 -3.54 16.53 -1.08
C THR A 22 -3.09 15.76 0.16
N VAL A 23 -2.60 16.52 1.15
CA VAL A 23 -2.44 16.05 2.51
C VAL A 23 -3.85 15.69 2.97
N LEU A 24 -4.12 14.39 3.09
CA LEU A 24 -5.34 13.84 3.68
C LEU A 24 -5.52 14.46 5.07
N LYS A 25 -6.30 15.54 5.13
CA LYS A 25 -6.39 16.41 6.31
C LYS A 25 -7.63 16.16 7.15
N ASN A 26 -8.45 15.18 6.80
CA ASN A 26 -9.71 14.97 7.49
C ASN A 26 -9.86 13.54 7.98
N THR A 27 -10.17 13.41 9.27
CA THR A 27 -10.78 12.24 9.91
C THR A 27 -12.02 11.72 9.17
N SER A 28 -12.64 12.56 8.32
CA SER A 28 -13.70 12.19 7.38
C SER A 28 -13.22 11.34 6.19
N ASP A 29 -11.96 11.43 5.76
CA ASP A 29 -11.43 10.55 4.70
C ASP A 29 -11.15 9.16 5.28
N LEU A 30 -10.63 9.08 6.51
CA LEU A 30 -10.56 7.84 7.29
C LEU A 30 -11.93 7.16 7.46
N ALA A 31 -13.00 7.95 7.65
CA ALA A 31 -14.37 7.43 7.74
C ALA A 31 -14.95 6.96 6.39
N LYS A 32 -14.55 7.55 5.26
CA LYS A 32 -14.91 7.07 3.92
C LYS A 32 -14.14 5.81 3.53
N ILE A 33 -12.91 5.68 4.01
CA ILE A 33 -12.09 4.47 3.86
C ILE A 33 -12.69 3.32 4.70
N ALA A 34 -13.32 3.62 5.84
CA ALA A 34 -14.10 2.64 6.63
C ALA A 34 -15.35 2.06 5.91
N VAL A 35 -15.81 2.65 4.80
CA VAL A 35 -16.94 2.11 4.00
C VAL A 35 -16.45 1.18 2.88
N ALA A 36 -15.20 1.31 2.43
CA ALA A 36 -14.56 0.31 1.56
C ALA A 36 -14.17 -0.98 2.32
N ASN A 37 -14.32 -0.95 3.65
CA ASN A 37 -13.83 -1.91 4.64
C ASN A 37 -14.65 -3.21 4.70
N ASP A 38 -15.92 -3.18 4.30
CA ASP A 38 -16.82 -4.36 4.40
C ASP A 38 -16.59 -5.38 3.27
N GLN A 39 -16.22 -4.92 2.07
CA GLN A 39 -16.02 -5.81 0.93
C GLN A 39 -14.69 -6.55 0.98
N VAL A 40 -13.65 -5.97 1.59
CA VAL A 40 -12.33 -6.57 1.56
C VAL A 40 -12.01 -7.43 2.79
N MET A 41 -12.60 -7.11 3.95
CA MET A 41 -12.66 -8.04 5.08
C MET A 41 -13.51 -9.29 4.81
N SER A 42 -14.32 -9.31 3.74
CA SER A 42 -15.22 -10.43 3.42
C SER A 42 -14.54 -11.66 2.84
N GLY A 43 -13.22 -11.61 2.57
CA GLY A 43 -12.51 -12.68 1.87
C GLY A 43 -12.83 -12.74 0.37
N GLN A 44 -13.48 -11.72 -0.19
CA GLN A 44 -13.84 -11.65 -1.61
C GLN A 44 -12.62 -11.67 -2.52
N VAL A 45 -11.56 -10.89 -2.22
CA VAL A 45 -10.33 -10.89 -3.02
C VAL A 45 -9.66 -12.27 -2.98
N ALA A 46 -9.51 -12.85 -1.79
CA ALA A 46 -8.97 -14.19 -1.62
C ALA A 46 -9.82 -15.26 -2.35
N ALA A 47 -11.15 -15.17 -2.29
CA ALA A 47 -12.06 -16.06 -3.00
C ALA A 47 -11.93 -15.93 -4.52
N VAL A 48 -11.78 -14.70 -5.03
CA VAL A 48 -11.52 -14.42 -6.45
C VAL A 48 -10.17 -15.00 -6.87
N ILE A 49 -9.10 -14.79 -6.10
CA ILE A 49 -7.78 -15.39 -6.39
C ILE A 49 -7.89 -16.92 -6.46
N LYS A 50 -8.58 -17.53 -5.47
CA LYS A 50 -8.80 -18.99 -5.36
C LYS A 50 -9.83 -19.55 -6.34
N SER A 51 -10.52 -18.71 -7.12
CA SER A 51 -11.44 -19.17 -8.16
C SER A 51 -10.73 -19.70 -9.40
N ALA A 52 -9.46 -19.33 -9.61
CA ALA A 52 -8.58 -19.94 -10.59
C ALA A 52 -8.17 -21.36 -10.17
N SER A 53 -7.68 -22.16 -11.12
CA SER A 53 -7.27 -23.54 -10.85
C SER A 53 -5.87 -23.60 -10.23
N LEU A 54 -5.77 -23.14 -8.99
CA LEU A 54 -4.52 -23.05 -8.24
C LEU A 54 -3.98 -24.43 -7.85
N SER A 55 -2.68 -24.62 -8.03
CA SER A 55 -1.91 -25.72 -7.44
C SER A 55 -1.88 -25.65 -5.91
N ASP A 56 -1.51 -26.75 -5.26
CA ASP A 56 -1.38 -26.78 -3.80
C ASP A 56 -0.34 -25.77 -3.29
N THR A 57 0.73 -25.56 -4.07
CA THR A 57 1.77 -24.57 -3.73
C THR A 57 1.24 -23.15 -3.79
N GLU A 58 0.45 -22.81 -4.82
CA GLU A 58 -0.16 -21.48 -4.95
C GLU A 58 -1.22 -21.24 -3.87
N ARG A 59 -2.02 -22.25 -3.53
CA ARG A 59 -2.96 -22.17 -2.39
C ARG A 59 -2.22 -21.87 -1.08
N LEU A 60 -1.10 -22.56 -0.83
CA LEU A 60 -0.27 -22.30 0.35
C LEU A 60 0.33 -20.89 0.34
N ILE A 61 0.74 -20.36 -0.82
CA ILE A 61 1.22 -18.97 -0.94
C ILE A 61 0.11 -17.99 -0.52
N VAL A 62 -1.10 -18.18 -1.04
CA VAL A 62 -2.26 -17.33 -0.71
C VAL A 62 -2.61 -17.42 0.77
N ASP A 63 -2.71 -18.64 1.31
CA ASP A 63 -3.05 -18.85 2.73
C ASP A 63 -1.97 -18.31 3.67
N HIS A 64 -0.70 -18.50 3.33
CA HIS A 64 0.40 -17.97 4.12
C HIS A 64 0.40 -16.44 4.15
N ALA A 65 0.19 -15.80 3.00
CA ALA A 65 0.11 -14.34 2.91
C ALA A 65 -1.04 -13.77 3.74
N ILE A 66 -2.24 -14.38 3.66
CA ILE A 66 -3.40 -13.99 4.46
C ILE A 66 -3.09 -14.14 5.96
N ASN A 67 -2.50 -15.26 6.38
CA ASN A 67 -2.17 -15.50 7.78
C ASN A 67 -1.10 -14.53 8.31
N GLN A 68 -0.05 -14.26 7.52
CA GLN A 68 0.97 -13.27 7.86
C GLN A 68 0.37 -11.89 8.04
N TYR A 69 -0.57 -11.51 7.16
CA TYR A 69 -1.29 -10.27 7.28
C TYR A 69 -2.16 -10.21 8.55
N VAL A 70 -2.98 -11.22 8.80
CA VAL A 70 -3.83 -11.28 10.01
C VAL A 70 -2.96 -11.16 11.28
N GLY A 71 -1.78 -11.80 11.28
CA GLY A 71 -0.78 -11.65 12.33
C GLY A 71 -0.28 -10.21 12.48
N PHE A 72 0.09 -9.57 11.37
CA PHE A 72 0.52 -8.17 11.32
C PHE A 72 -0.52 -7.23 11.94
N VAL A 73 -1.77 -7.28 11.47
CA VAL A 73 -2.81 -6.38 12.00
C VAL A 73 -3.16 -6.68 13.44
N ASN A 74 -3.23 -7.94 13.85
CA ASN A 74 -3.51 -8.26 15.24
C ASN A 74 -2.43 -7.73 16.19
N LYS A 75 -1.16 -7.74 15.76
CA LYS A 75 -0.04 -7.20 16.54
C LYS A 75 -0.09 -5.68 16.62
N TRP A 76 -0.34 -5.00 15.50
CA TRP A 76 -0.13 -3.56 15.41
C TRP A 76 -1.38 -2.71 15.62
N LYS A 77 -2.59 -3.26 15.51
CA LYS A 77 -3.86 -2.52 15.71
C LYS A 77 -3.99 -1.88 17.09
N SER A 78 -3.43 -2.49 18.13
CA SER A 78 -3.45 -1.96 19.51
C SER A 78 -2.33 -0.95 19.78
N SER A 79 -1.33 -0.88 18.88
CA SER A 79 -0.12 -0.06 19.03
C SER A 79 -0.24 1.31 18.38
N ILE A 80 -1.41 1.63 17.79
CA ILE A 80 -1.71 2.88 17.09
C ILE A 80 -1.28 4.11 17.91
N THR A 81 -1.54 4.14 19.22
CA THR A 81 -1.24 5.30 20.06
C THR A 81 0.23 5.43 20.51
N TYR A 82 1.08 4.41 20.30
CA TYR A 82 2.40 4.34 20.95
C TYR A 82 3.59 4.37 19.97
N LEU A 83 3.35 4.21 18.66
CA LEU A 83 4.43 4.05 17.68
C LEU A 83 5.30 5.30 17.48
N ASP A 84 4.75 6.49 17.77
CA ASP A 84 5.49 7.75 17.70
C ASP A 84 6.53 7.93 18.82
N ALA A 85 6.39 7.20 19.94
CA ALA A 85 7.14 7.46 21.16
C ALA A 85 8.40 6.58 21.33
N ARG A 86 8.62 5.53 20.53
CA ARG A 86 9.71 4.56 20.74
C ARG A 86 10.34 4.06 19.43
N GLU A 87 11.61 4.37 19.20
CA GLU A 87 12.35 3.92 18.00
C GLU A 87 12.43 2.40 17.80
N PRO A 88 12.64 1.56 18.84
CA PRO A 88 12.70 0.10 18.64
C PRO A 88 11.38 -0.51 18.15
N LEU A 89 10.24 0.01 18.62
CA LEU A 89 8.92 -0.45 18.18
C LEU A 89 8.65 -0.06 16.73
N PHE A 90 9.11 1.12 16.32
CA PHE A 90 8.97 1.53 14.92
C PHE A 90 9.81 0.66 13.99
N ALA A 91 11.06 0.37 14.36
CA ALA A 91 11.92 -0.52 13.56
C ALA A 91 11.31 -1.93 13.42
N GLU A 92 10.74 -2.47 14.49
CA GLU A 92 10.03 -3.75 14.46
C GLU A 92 8.79 -3.71 13.56
N PHE A 93 8.02 -2.63 13.62
CA PHE A 93 6.88 -2.39 12.74
C PHE A 93 7.28 -2.38 11.26
N ILE A 94 8.36 -1.69 10.90
CA ILE A 94 8.87 -1.66 9.51
C ILE A 94 9.28 -3.05 9.04
N ALA A 95 9.97 -3.82 9.89
CA ALA A 95 10.36 -5.18 9.56
C ALA A 95 9.14 -6.09 9.33
N ASP A 96 8.11 -5.97 10.16
CA ASP A 96 6.86 -6.72 10.00
C ASP A 96 6.08 -6.29 8.75
N TYR A 97 6.02 -4.99 8.49
CA TYR A 97 5.35 -4.45 7.31
C TYR A 97 6.02 -4.93 6.01
N GLY A 98 7.35 -4.88 5.95
CA GLY A 98 8.09 -5.37 4.80
C GLY A 98 7.81 -6.85 4.50
N ARG A 99 7.57 -7.68 5.53
CA ARG A 99 7.14 -9.08 5.33
C ARG A 99 5.78 -9.17 4.66
N VAL A 100 4.81 -8.33 5.05
CA VAL A 100 3.48 -8.29 4.42
C VAL A 100 3.59 -7.89 2.95
N VAL A 101 4.39 -6.87 2.64
CA VAL A 101 4.62 -6.40 1.26
C VAL A 101 5.21 -7.51 0.38
N VAL A 102 6.22 -8.23 0.88
CA VAL A 102 6.83 -9.36 0.14
C VAL A 102 5.80 -10.45 -0.17
N GLN A 103 4.91 -10.78 0.78
CA GLN A 103 3.87 -11.79 0.55
C GLN A 103 2.80 -11.33 -0.43
N TYR A 104 2.41 -10.05 -0.37
CA TYR A 104 1.52 -9.43 -1.36
C TYR A 104 2.11 -9.53 -2.77
N LEU A 105 3.38 -9.17 -2.95
CA LEU A 105 4.07 -9.25 -4.23
C LEU A 105 4.13 -10.70 -4.74
N ALA A 106 4.36 -11.66 -3.83
CA ALA A 106 4.32 -13.07 -4.19
C ALA A 106 2.95 -13.51 -4.71
N ILE A 107 1.83 -13.08 -4.11
CA ILE A 107 0.49 -13.34 -4.65
C ILE A 107 0.35 -12.72 -6.05
N LYS A 108 0.67 -11.42 -6.18
CA LYS A 108 0.51 -10.68 -7.43
C LYS A 108 1.29 -11.34 -8.57
N GLU A 109 2.56 -11.63 -8.35
CA GLU A 109 3.50 -12.05 -9.40
C GLU A 109 3.46 -13.55 -9.66
N LYS A 110 3.27 -14.38 -8.62
CA LYS A 110 3.38 -15.84 -8.74
C LYS A 110 2.04 -16.56 -8.81
N VAL A 111 0.93 -15.90 -8.47
CA VAL A 111 -0.40 -16.49 -8.49
C VAL A 111 -1.29 -15.75 -9.48
N VAL A 112 -1.59 -14.47 -9.21
CA VAL A 112 -2.56 -13.71 -10.02
C VAL A 112 -2.08 -13.49 -11.45
N ALA A 113 -0.81 -13.12 -11.65
CA ALA A 113 -0.28 -12.90 -12.99
C ALA A 113 -0.22 -14.20 -13.83
N VAL A 114 0.07 -15.34 -13.20
CA VAL A 114 0.15 -16.65 -13.85
C VAL A 114 -1.23 -17.09 -14.35
N HIS A 115 -2.27 -16.87 -13.56
CA HIS A 115 -3.64 -17.26 -13.88
C HIS A 115 -4.50 -16.13 -14.48
N TRP A 116 -3.89 -15.03 -14.95
CA TRP A 116 -4.63 -13.84 -15.39
C TRP A 116 -5.69 -14.11 -16.46
N GLY A 117 -5.40 -15.06 -17.37
CA GLY A 117 -6.32 -15.47 -18.43
C GLY A 117 -7.52 -16.30 -17.96
N GLU A 118 -7.45 -16.89 -16.76
CA GLU A 118 -8.52 -17.74 -16.19
C GLU A 118 -9.60 -16.91 -15.50
N TYR A 119 -9.27 -15.70 -15.06
CA TYR A 119 -10.23 -14.83 -14.41
C TYR A 119 -11.23 -14.25 -15.42
N THR A 120 -12.48 -14.12 -14.99
CA THR A 120 -13.50 -13.36 -15.73
C THR A 120 -13.07 -11.89 -15.82
N GLU A 121 -13.66 -11.15 -16.77
CA GLU A 121 -13.37 -9.72 -16.90
C GLU A 121 -13.68 -8.94 -15.62
N GLU A 122 -14.80 -9.26 -14.97
CA GLU A 122 -15.17 -8.69 -13.67
C GLU A 122 -14.11 -8.98 -12.59
N ASN A 123 -13.63 -10.22 -12.52
CA ASN A 123 -12.60 -10.60 -11.56
C ASN A 123 -11.27 -9.91 -11.86
N ARG A 124 -10.89 -9.76 -13.13
CA ARG A 124 -9.69 -8.99 -13.53
C ARG A 124 -9.80 -7.53 -13.12
N LEU A 125 -10.95 -6.90 -13.33
CA LEU A 125 -11.16 -5.51 -12.91
C LEU A 125 -11.07 -5.37 -11.38
N LEU A 126 -11.65 -6.32 -10.64
CA LEU A 126 -11.57 -6.36 -9.18
C LEU A 126 -10.12 -6.50 -8.71
N LEU A 127 -9.37 -7.46 -9.29
CA LEU A 127 -7.96 -7.72 -8.96
C LEU A 127 -7.04 -6.57 -9.37
N SER A 128 -7.29 -5.92 -10.50
CA SER A 128 -6.53 -4.72 -10.91
C SER A 128 -6.77 -3.57 -9.94
N GLY A 129 -8.04 -3.28 -9.62
CA GLY A 129 -8.37 -2.24 -8.65
C GLY A 129 -7.82 -2.54 -7.25
N TYR A 130 -7.74 -3.82 -6.90
CA TYR A 130 -7.05 -4.31 -5.70
C TYR A 130 -5.54 -3.99 -5.75
N HIS A 131 -4.84 -4.36 -6.82
CA HIS A 131 -3.41 -4.12 -6.95
C HIS A 131 -3.08 -2.63 -6.93
N ASP A 132 -3.89 -1.80 -7.58
CA ASP A 132 -3.71 -0.35 -7.58
C ASP A 132 -3.90 0.27 -6.20
N ARG A 133 -4.88 -0.21 -5.41
CA ARG A 133 -5.08 0.23 -4.02
C ARG A 133 -3.90 -0.17 -3.13
N ALA A 134 -3.46 -1.43 -3.22
CA ALA A 134 -2.33 -1.94 -2.46
C ALA A 134 -1.05 -1.17 -2.79
N GLY A 135 -0.79 -0.89 -4.07
CA GLY A 135 0.35 -0.06 -4.51
C GLY A 135 0.32 1.34 -3.91
N ARG A 136 -0.81 2.05 -4.03
CA ARG A 136 -0.94 3.41 -3.45
C ARG A 136 -0.74 3.45 -1.94
N ILE A 137 -1.19 2.42 -1.22
CA ILE A 137 -0.98 2.34 0.21
C ILE A 137 0.49 2.08 0.53
N ASN A 138 1.15 1.20 -0.23
CA ASN A 138 2.58 0.97 -0.06
C ASN A 138 3.39 2.26 -0.26
N ASP A 139 3.11 2.98 -1.36
CA ASP A 139 3.77 4.25 -1.65
C ASP A 139 3.51 5.27 -0.52
N SER A 140 2.26 5.34 -0.02
CA SER A 140 1.91 6.22 1.11
C SER A 140 2.70 5.86 2.38
N VAL A 141 2.79 4.57 2.72
CA VAL A 141 3.57 4.11 3.88
C VAL A 141 5.03 4.52 3.73
N ASP A 142 5.65 4.26 2.57
CA ASP A 142 7.04 4.62 2.29
C ASP A 142 7.27 6.14 2.40
N ASP A 143 6.39 6.96 1.85
CA ASP A 143 6.44 8.42 1.94
C ASP A 143 6.30 8.92 3.39
N LEU A 144 5.41 8.31 4.17
CA LEU A 144 5.18 8.67 5.57
C LEU A 144 6.36 8.26 6.45
N ILE A 145 6.99 7.12 6.17
CA ILE A 145 8.23 6.70 6.83
C ILE A 145 9.35 7.71 6.53
N ALA A 146 9.53 8.07 5.26
CA ALA A 146 10.54 9.05 4.83
C ALA A 146 10.30 10.43 5.47
N ALA A 147 9.04 10.81 5.67
CA ALA A 147 8.64 12.06 6.32
C ALA A 147 8.67 12.01 7.87
N GLY A 148 9.04 10.88 8.48
CA GLY A 148 9.04 10.70 9.94
C GLY A 148 7.65 10.63 10.58
N LYS A 149 6.59 10.43 9.79
CA LYS A 149 5.19 10.37 10.22
C LYS A 149 4.78 8.95 10.62
N ARG A 150 5.38 8.45 11.70
CA ARG A 150 5.31 7.04 12.13
C ARG A 150 3.89 6.55 12.42
N HIS A 151 3.09 7.32 13.14
CA HIS A 151 1.68 6.99 13.43
C HIS A 151 0.83 6.86 12.15
N GLN A 152 0.99 7.79 11.21
CA GLN A 152 0.24 7.72 9.96
C GLN A 152 0.71 6.54 9.10
N ALA A 153 2.02 6.26 9.06
CA ALA A 153 2.56 5.08 8.37
C ALA A 153 1.97 3.78 8.93
N LEU A 154 1.79 3.69 10.25
CA LEU A 154 1.13 2.55 10.90
C LEU A 154 -0.33 2.39 10.49
N LEU A 155 -1.08 3.50 10.47
CA LEU A 155 -2.48 3.45 10.04
C LEU A 155 -2.57 2.93 8.60
N ASP A 156 -1.80 3.52 7.68
CA ASP A 156 -1.79 3.13 6.27
C ASP A 156 -1.31 1.68 6.06
N ALA A 157 -0.33 1.21 6.83
CA ALA A 157 0.12 -0.17 6.75
C ALA A 157 -0.93 -1.18 7.23
N ILE A 158 -1.71 -0.85 8.27
CA ILE A 158 -2.85 -1.68 8.70
C ILE A 158 -3.87 -1.78 7.56
N TRP A 159 -4.09 -0.70 6.81
CA TRP A 159 -4.99 -0.71 5.66
C TRP A 159 -4.50 -1.60 4.52
N LEU A 160 -3.19 -1.65 4.22
CA LEU A 160 -2.66 -2.46 3.12
C LEU A 160 -3.21 -3.87 3.18
N GLY A 161 -3.16 -4.46 4.36
CA GLY A 161 -3.56 -5.83 4.44
C GLY A 161 -5.03 -6.03 4.74
N GLN A 162 -5.79 -5.00 5.15
CA GLN A 162 -7.26 -5.11 5.10
C GLN A 162 -7.75 -5.33 3.66
N ILE A 163 -6.85 -5.15 2.69
CA ILE A 163 -7.10 -5.38 1.29
C ILE A 163 -6.77 -6.84 0.87
N LEU A 164 -5.88 -7.54 1.59
CA LEU A 164 -5.43 -8.94 1.34
C LEU A 164 -6.43 -9.98 1.87
#